data_AF-A0A1C5HJ06-F1
#
_entry.id   AF-A0A1C5HJ06-F1
#
_cell.length_a   1.000
_cell.length_b   1.000
_cell.length_c   1.000
_cell.angle_alpha   90.00
_cell.angle_beta   90.00
_cell.angle_gamma   90.00
#
_symmetry.space_group_name_H-M   'P 1'
#
loop_
_entity.id
_entity.type
_entity.pdbx_description
1 polymer ?
#
loop_
_entity_poly.entity_id
_entity_poly.type
_entity_poly.pdbx_seq_one_letter_code
_entity_poly.pdbx_strand_id
1 'polypeptide(L)'
;MSSTRSRRVPGQPEADEEEVHRADAELTTCGTIGMPPSARVLFAVVDADGTLVRGLGAASSARLATGMYQVTFDQDVTRAGYLGTLGRVGNLGVSRVGDIAVAGRTGIPNGVFVETFADDGNRADRAFHLAVLA
;
A
#
# COMPACT_ATOMS: atom_id res chain seq x y z
N MET A 1 33.21 30.27 22.16
CA MET A 1 32.66 28.95 22.51
C MET A 1 31.17 28.97 22.25
N SER A 2 30.75 28.58 21.05
CA SER A 2 29.33 28.54 20.69
C SER A 2 28.83 27.11 20.82
N SER A 3 28.04 26.87 21.85
CA SER A 3 27.34 25.61 22.09
C SER A 3 26.15 25.53 21.12
N THR A 4 26.21 24.62 20.15
CA THR A 4 25.09 24.32 19.26
C THR A 4 24.09 23.51 20.07
N ARG A 5 23.02 24.18 20.52
CA ARG A 5 21.93 23.56 21.29
C ARG A 5 21.14 22.63 20.35
N SER A 6 21.37 21.32 20.47
CA SER A 6 20.58 20.28 19.79
C SER A 6 19.09 20.50 20.07
N ARG A 7 18.30 20.68 19.00
CA ARG A 7 16.84 20.80 19.09
C ARG A 7 16.29 19.38 19.27
N ARG A 8 16.10 18.95 20.53
CA ARG A 8 15.30 17.75 20.83
C ARG A 8 13.91 17.91 20.23
N VAL A 9 13.60 17.13 19.19
CA VAL A 9 12.24 16.99 18.65
C VAL A 9 11.51 15.96 19.53
N PRO A 10 10.32 16.24 20.08
CA PRO A 10 9.61 15.28 20.91
C PRO A 10 9.15 14.07 20.08
N GLY A 11 9.49 12.85 20.52
CA GLY A 11 8.86 11.61 20.03
C GLY A 11 9.81 10.53 19.51
N GLN A 12 11.07 10.83 19.23
CA GLN A 12 12.06 9.84 18.79
C GLN A 12 13.40 10.03 19.52
N PRO A 13 14.13 8.94 19.85
CA PRO A 13 15.50 9.03 20.36
C PRO A 13 16.42 9.81 19.41
N GLU A 14 17.41 10.51 19.97
CA GLU A 14 18.45 11.20 19.19
C GLU A 14 19.37 10.13 18.59
N ALA A 15 19.50 10.12 17.26
CA ALA A 15 20.43 9.22 16.57
C ALA A 15 21.87 9.58 16.97
N ASP A 16 22.70 8.57 17.20
CA ASP A 16 24.12 8.79 17.50
C ASP A 16 24.95 9.03 16.22
N GLU A 17 26.17 9.56 16.36
CA GLU A 17 27.01 9.91 15.23
C GLU A 17 27.41 8.69 14.39
N GLU A 18 27.51 7.50 14.99
CA GLU A 18 27.83 6.26 14.29
C GLU A 18 26.64 5.76 13.47
N GLU A 19 25.43 5.89 13.99
CA GLU A 19 24.16 5.62 13.32
C GLU A 19 23.97 6.55 12.12
N VAL A 20 24.23 7.85 12.30
CA VAL A 20 24.19 8.83 11.20
C VAL A 20 25.23 8.49 10.13
N HIS A 21 26.48 8.20 10.52
CA HIS A 21 27.54 7.88 9.57
C HIS A 21 27.27 6.56 8.81
N ARG A 22 26.68 5.57 9.48
CA ARG A 22 26.26 4.31 8.86
C ARG A 22 25.12 4.54 7.87
N ALA A 23 24.12 5.33 8.25
CA ALA A 23 23.01 5.69 7.37
C ALA A 23 23.50 6.44 6.12
N ASP A 24 24.42 7.40 6.28
CA ASP A 24 25.02 8.13 5.17
C ASP A 24 25.84 7.22 4.23
N ALA A 25 26.53 6.22 4.79
CA ALA A 25 27.27 5.22 4.00
C ALA A 25 26.34 4.24 3.25
N GLU A 26 25.13 4.02 3.75
CA GLU A 26 24.10 3.18 3.11
C GLU A 26 23.30 3.93 2.03
N LEU A 27 23.39 5.27 1.95
CA LEU A 27 22.82 6.07 0.87
C LEU A 27 23.46 5.68 -0.47
N THR A 28 22.90 4.68 -1.12
CA THR A 28 23.32 4.28 -2.46
C THR A 28 22.68 5.22 -3.48
N THR A 29 23.44 6.20 -3.97
CA THR A 29 22.97 7.23 -4.94
C THR A 29 22.40 6.66 -6.25
N CYS A 30 22.53 5.37 -6.54
CA CYS A 30 21.75 4.65 -7.58
C CYS A 30 21.68 3.16 -7.20
N GLY A 31 21.16 2.84 -6.02
CA GLY A 31 21.07 1.47 -5.56
C GLY A 31 20.00 0.67 -6.29
N THR A 32 20.32 -0.56 -6.69
CA THR A 32 19.39 -1.56 -7.26
C THR A 32 18.26 -1.98 -6.29
N ILE A 33 18.28 -1.48 -5.06
CA ILE A 33 17.25 -1.65 -4.03
C ILE A 33 16.55 -0.29 -3.88
N GLY A 34 15.49 -0.12 -4.66
CA GLY A 34 14.71 1.11 -4.77
C GLY A 34 13.75 0.99 -5.94
N MET A 35 12.62 1.70 -5.90
CA MET A 35 11.69 1.74 -7.03
C MET A 35 12.44 2.24 -8.28
N PRO A 36 12.35 1.56 -9.44
CA PRO A 36 13.07 2.00 -10.63
C PRO A 36 12.61 3.41 -11.03
N PRO A 37 13.41 4.20 -11.76
CA PRO A 37 12.99 5.53 -12.24
C PRO A 37 11.73 5.50 -13.13
N SER A 38 11.41 4.33 -13.68
CA SER A 38 10.19 4.06 -14.45
C SER A 38 8.98 3.69 -13.60
N ALA A 39 9.13 3.68 -12.27
CA ALA A 39 8.09 3.33 -11.33
C ALA A 39 6.84 4.18 -11.52
N ARG A 40 5.68 3.55 -11.50
CA ARG A 40 4.35 4.16 -11.62
C ARG A 40 3.53 3.81 -10.39
N VAL A 41 2.77 4.79 -9.92
CA VAL A 41 1.71 4.56 -8.94
C VAL A 41 0.45 4.17 -9.70
N LEU A 42 -0.05 2.97 -9.44
CA LEU A 42 -1.38 2.54 -9.85
C LEU A 42 -2.31 2.56 -8.64
N PHE A 43 -3.59 2.73 -8.89
CA PHE A 43 -4.56 2.88 -7.81
C PHE A 43 -5.93 2.35 -8.20
N ALA A 44 -6.64 1.79 -7.22
CA ALA A 44 -8.03 1.38 -7.34
C ALA A 44 -8.81 1.69 -6.07
N VAL A 45 -10.04 2.16 -6.23
CA VAL A 45 -11.07 2.22 -5.18
C VAL A 45 -12.15 1.22 -5.56
N VAL A 46 -12.34 0.23 -4.71
CA VAL A 46 -13.27 -0.87 -4.95
C VAL A 46 -14.32 -0.85 -3.86
N ASP A 47 -15.59 -0.93 -4.27
CA ASP A 47 -16.70 -1.02 -3.32
C ASP A 47 -16.83 -2.44 -2.74
N ALA A 48 -17.60 -2.59 -1.66
CA ALA A 48 -17.76 -3.85 -0.95
C ALA A 48 -18.36 -4.97 -1.83
N ASP A 49 -19.14 -4.63 -2.86
CA ASP A 49 -19.67 -5.59 -3.82
C ASP A 49 -18.65 -6.03 -4.90
N GLY A 50 -17.46 -5.42 -4.93
CA GLY A 50 -16.39 -5.68 -5.88
C GLY A 50 -16.37 -4.75 -7.08
N THR A 51 -17.23 -3.73 -7.12
CA THR A 51 -17.29 -2.74 -8.20
C THR A 51 -16.08 -1.79 -8.15
N LEU A 52 -15.39 -1.61 -9.29
CA LEU A 52 -14.34 -0.60 -9.43
C LEU A 52 -14.99 0.78 -9.56
N VAL A 53 -14.88 1.60 -8.53
CA VAL A 53 -15.50 2.94 -8.51
C VAL A 53 -14.62 3.96 -9.23
N ARG A 54 -13.31 3.87 -9.05
CA ARG A 54 -12.31 4.71 -9.73
C ARG A 54 -10.93 4.08 -9.64
N GLY A 55 -10.04 4.44 -10.56
CA GLY A 55 -8.65 3.99 -10.51
C GLY A 55 -7.74 4.72 -11.48
N LEU A 56 -6.45 4.45 -11.37
CA LEU A 56 -5.37 4.87 -12.25
C LEU A 56 -4.58 3.62 -12.64
N GLY A 57 -4.60 3.26 -13.92
CA GLY A 57 -4.03 1.98 -14.41
C GLY A 57 -4.79 0.73 -13.99
N ALA A 58 -5.90 0.86 -13.23
CA ALA A 58 -6.78 -0.26 -12.91
C ALA A 58 -7.72 -0.54 -14.10
N ALA A 59 -7.70 -1.77 -14.62
CA ALA A 59 -8.50 -2.20 -15.76
C ALA A 59 -9.86 -2.75 -15.31
N SER A 60 -9.92 -3.51 -14.22
CA SER A 60 -11.16 -4.09 -13.70
C SER A 60 -11.02 -4.54 -12.25
N SER A 61 -12.14 -4.73 -11.55
CA SER A 61 -12.18 -5.50 -10.30
C SER A 61 -13.33 -6.49 -10.30
N ALA A 62 -13.19 -7.55 -9.50
CA ALA A 62 -14.21 -8.56 -9.30
C ALA A 62 -14.18 -9.10 -7.88
N ARG A 63 -15.38 -9.33 -7.31
CA ARG A 63 -15.54 -10.11 -6.08
C ARG A 63 -15.54 -11.59 -6.44
N LEU A 64 -14.65 -12.35 -5.81
CA LEU A 64 -14.47 -13.79 -6.04
C LEU A 64 -15.31 -14.63 -5.07
N ALA A 65 -15.40 -14.16 -3.83
CA ALA A 65 -16.17 -14.72 -2.74
C ALA A 65 -16.27 -13.67 -1.61
N THR A 66 -16.96 -13.98 -0.51
CA THR A 66 -17.07 -13.06 0.63
C THR A 66 -15.69 -12.63 1.13
N GLY A 67 -15.46 -11.31 1.16
CA GLY A 67 -14.22 -10.69 1.59
C GLY A 67 -13.02 -11.01 0.69
N MET A 68 -13.23 -11.50 -0.53
CA MET A 68 -12.16 -11.89 -1.46
C MET A 68 -12.36 -11.22 -2.82
N TYR A 69 -11.35 -10.50 -3.27
CA TYR A 69 -11.42 -9.69 -4.48
C TYR A 69 -10.18 -9.89 -5.35
N GLN A 70 -10.37 -9.62 -6.64
CA GLN A 70 -9.29 -9.45 -7.59
C GLN A 70 -9.38 -8.04 -8.17
N VAL A 71 -8.24 -7.35 -8.21
CA VAL A 71 -8.08 -6.10 -8.96
C VAL A 71 -7.07 -6.35 -10.07
N THR A 72 -7.46 -6.10 -11.31
CA THR A 72 -6.63 -6.27 -12.49
C THR A 72 -6.18 -4.89 -12.98
N PHE A 73 -4.90 -4.75 -13.28
CA PHE A 73 -4.28 -3.54 -13.82
C PHE A 73 -3.95 -3.68 -15.32
N ASP A 74 -3.67 -2.57 -15.98
CA ASP A 74 -3.30 -2.51 -17.40
C ASP A 74 -1.83 -2.86 -17.68
N GLN A 75 -1.06 -3.19 -16.63
CA GLN A 75 0.35 -3.57 -16.69
C GLN A 75 0.67 -4.72 -15.73
N ASP A 76 1.80 -5.39 -15.98
CA ASP A 76 2.35 -6.39 -15.07
C ASP A 76 2.73 -5.74 -13.73
N VAL A 77 2.27 -6.35 -12.63
CA VAL A 77 2.51 -5.89 -11.26
C VAL A 77 3.23 -6.94 -10.41
N THR A 78 3.78 -8.00 -11.01
CA THR A 78 4.40 -9.14 -10.31
C THR A 78 5.57 -8.73 -9.40
N ARG A 79 6.27 -7.63 -9.75
CA ARG A 79 7.42 -7.09 -8.99
C ARG A 79 7.08 -5.83 -8.19
N ALA A 80 5.80 -5.51 -8.06
CA ALA A 80 5.31 -4.29 -7.42
C ALA A 80 5.15 -4.46 -5.90
N GLY A 81 5.15 -3.33 -5.18
CA GLY A 81 4.64 -3.26 -3.82
C GLY A 81 3.13 -3.04 -3.80
N TYR A 82 2.41 -3.67 -2.87
CA TYR A 82 0.95 -3.53 -2.72
C TYR A 82 0.62 -2.94 -1.36
N LEU A 83 -0.23 -1.92 -1.33
CA LEU A 83 -0.73 -1.29 -0.11
C LEU A 83 -2.25 -1.22 -0.17
N GLY A 84 -2.91 -1.91 0.76
CA GLY A 84 -4.35 -1.87 0.92
C GLY A 84 -4.76 -1.11 2.17
N THR A 85 -5.85 -0.34 2.09
CA THR A 85 -6.54 0.22 3.27
C THR A 85 -8.04 -0.03 3.15
N LEU A 86 -8.68 -0.36 4.28
CA LEU A 86 -10.15 -0.38 4.32
C LEU A 86 -10.66 1.06 4.25
N GLY A 87 -11.59 1.33 3.33
CA GLY A 87 -11.95 2.70 2.97
C GLY A 87 -13.25 2.75 2.21
N ARG A 88 -14.15 3.68 2.59
CA ARG A 88 -15.39 3.90 1.85
C ARG A 88 -15.07 4.48 0.46
N VAL A 89 -15.96 4.24 -0.48
CA VAL A 89 -15.81 4.76 -1.85
C VAL A 89 -16.05 6.29 -1.92
N GLY A 90 -16.85 6.83 -1.00
CA GLY A 90 -17.08 8.27 -0.83
C GLY A 90 -15.95 8.98 -0.07
N ASN A 91 -16.01 10.32 -0.05
CA ASN A 91 -15.05 11.19 0.65
C ASN A 91 -15.45 11.53 2.10
N LEU A 92 -16.60 11.04 2.56
CA LEU A 92 -17.15 11.30 3.89
C LEU A 92 -17.50 10.00 4.63
N GLY A 93 -17.41 10.06 5.97
CA GLY A 93 -17.68 8.94 6.87
C GLY A 93 -16.48 8.04 7.11
N VAL A 94 -16.58 7.17 8.13
CA VAL A 94 -15.51 6.24 8.52
C VAL A 94 -15.93 4.82 8.13
N SER A 95 -15.00 4.04 7.59
CA SER A 95 -15.22 2.60 7.38
C SER A 95 -15.36 1.88 8.72
N ARG A 96 -16.08 0.76 8.74
CA ARG A 96 -15.98 -0.15 9.89
C ARG A 96 -14.54 -0.63 10.03
N VAL A 97 -14.12 -0.81 11.28
CA VAL A 97 -12.84 -1.41 11.63
C VAL A 97 -12.80 -2.85 11.09
N GLY A 98 -11.59 -3.29 10.77
CA GLY A 98 -11.28 -4.62 10.27
C GLY A 98 -9.88 -4.63 9.68
N ASP A 99 -9.51 -5.76 9.11
CA ASP A 99 -8.19 -5.96 8.52
C ASP A 99 -8.27 -6.13 7.00
N ILE A 100 -7.14 -5.88 6.34
CA ILE A 100 -6.97 -6.08 4.91
C ILE A 100 -5.64 -6.77 4.66
N ALA A 101 -5.66 -7.78 3.79
CA ALA A 101 -4.47 -8.44 3.28
C ALA A 101 -4.40 -8.28 1.77
N VAL A 102 -3.20 -8.00 1.24
CA VAL A 102 -2.96 -7.79 -0.18
C VAL A 102 -1.78 -8.63 -0.65
N ALA A 103 -1.91 -9.22 -1.82
CA ALA A 103 -0.85 -10.00 -2.45
C ALA A 103 -1.00 -10.00 -3.98
N GLY A 104 0.06 -10.32 -4.71
CA GLY A 104 -0.05 -10.60 -6.15
C GLY A 104 -0.99 -11.80 -6.39
N ARG A 105 -1.79 -11.74 -7.46
CA ARG A 105 -2.73 -12.80 -7.80
C ARG A 105 -2.00 -13.94 -8.49
N THR A 106 -1.99 -15.12 -7.88
CA THR A 106 -1.33 -16.31 -8.43
C THR A 106 -1.83 -16.61 -9.85
N GLY A 107 -0.89 -16.70 -10.80
CA GLY A 107 -1.19 -16.99 -12.21
C GLY A 107 -1.74 -15.82 -13.03
N ILE A 108 -1.89 -14.62 -12.44
CA ILE A 108 -2.38 -13.41 -13.12
C ILE A 108 -1.37 -12.27 -12.89
N PRO A 109 -0.41 -12.05 -13.80
CA PRO A 109 0.71 -11.12 -13.61
C PRO A 109 0.30 -9.67 -13.37
N ASN A 110 -0.83 -9.24 -13.91
CA ASN A 110 -1.42 -7.92 -13.72
C ASN A 110 -2.52 -7.90 -12.65
N GLY A 111 -2.61 -8.93 -11.82
CA GLY A 111 -3.65 -9.09 -10.81
C GLY A 111 -3.11 -8.91 -9.39
N VAL A 112 -3.90 -8.23 -8.56
CA VAL A 112 -3.73 -8.19 -7.10
C VAL A 112 -4.92 -8.88 -6.46
N PHE A 113 -4.62 -9.82 -5.57
CA PHE A 113 -5.59 -10.47 -4.69
C PHE A 113 -5.72 -9.66 -3.41
N VAL A 114 -6.96 -9.42 -3.00
CA VAL A 114 -7.27 -8.67 -1.78
C VAL A 114 -8.22 -9.49 -0.93
N GLU A 115 -7.91 -9.60 0.35
CA GLU A 115 -8.81 -10.12 1.37
C GLU A 115 -9.18 -9.03 2.35
N THR A 116 -10.45 -8.97 2.74
CA THR A 116 -10.95 -8.06 3.75
C THR A 116 -11.65 -8.82 4.87
N PHE A 117 -11.43 -8.37 6.09
CA PHE A 117 -11.92 -8.99 7.31
C PHE A 117 -12.75 -8.00 8.11
N ALA A 118 -13.69 -8.53 8.90
CA ALA A 118 -14.31 -7.79 9.98
C ALA A 118 -13.36 -7.71 11.18
N ASP A 119 -13.75 -6.94 12.18
CA ASP A 119 -13.05 -6.77 13.46
C ASP A 119 -12.98 -8.05 14.31
N ASP A 120 -13.76 -9.07 13.95
CA ASP A 120 -13.71 -10.42 14.54
C ASP A 120 -12.76 -11.38 13.81
N GLY A 121 -12.05 -10.91 12.77
CA GLY A 121 -11.14 -11.71 11.94
C GLY A 121 -11.82 -12.59 10.91
N ASN A 122 -13.16 -12.59 10.80
CA ASN A 122 -13.87 -13.31 9.76
C ASN A 122 -13.82 -12.54 8.44
N ARG A 123 -13.71 -13.27 7.32
CA ARG A 123 -13.82 -12.66 5.99
C ARG A 123 -15.17 -11.96 5.85
N ALA A 124 -15.13 -10.69 5.45
CA ALA A 124 -16.32 -9.88 5.30
C ALA A 124 -16.15 -8.90 4.17
N ASP A 125 -17.21 -8.69 3.39
CA ASP A 125 -17.18 -7.72 2.30
C ASP A 125 -16.97 -6.30 2.85
N ARG A 126 -15.93 -5.63 2.36
CA ARG A 126 -15.57 -4.26 2.74
C ARG A 126 -15.08 -3.51 1.52
N ALA A 127 -15.44 -2.25 1.42
CA ALA A 127 -14.82 -1.35 0.45
C ALA A 127 -13.36 -1.08 0.86
N PHE A 128 -12.50 -0.94 -0.13
CA PHE A 128 -11.07 -0.74 0.09
C PHE A 128 -10.45 0.15 -0.98
N HIS A 129 -9.33 0.75 -0.62
CA HIS A 129 -8.44 1.46 -1.51
C HIS A 129 -7.17 0.62 -1.66
N LEU A 130 -6.67 0.50 -2.88
CA LEU A 130 -5.47 -0.26 -3.21
C LEU A 130 -4.52 0.66 -3.98
N ALA A 131 -3.31 0.82 -3.48
CA ALA A 131 -2.20 1.41 -4.22
C ALA A 131 -1.21 0.31 -4.62
N VAL A 132 -0.76 0.38 -5.86
CA VAL A 132 0.29 -0.51 -6.39
C VAL A 132 1.46 0.36 -6.82
N LEU A 133 2.60 0.02 -6.27
CA LEU A 133 3.87 0.66 -6.53
C LEU A 133 4.63 -0.27 -7.50
N ALA A 134 4.49 -0.04 -8.80
CA ALA A 134 5.04 -0.89 -9.87
C ALA A 134 6.19 -0.23 -10.62
#